data_AF-A0AAU6WKM7-F1
#
_entry.id   AF-A0AAU6WKM7-F1
#
_cell.length_a   1.000
_cell.length_b   1.000
_cell.length_c   1.000
_cell.angle_alpha   90.00
_cell.angle_beta   90.00
_cell.angle_gamma   90.00
#
_symmetry.space_group_name_H-M   'P 1'
#
loop_
_entity.id
_entity.type
_entity.pdbx_description
1 polymer ?
#
loop_
_entity_poly.entity_id
_entity_poly.type
_entity_poly.pdbx_seq_one_letter_code
_entity_poly.pdbx_strand_id
1 'polypeptide(L)'
;MIRRLKYNEIDFDKYTHCLENSEQKNGYARKEVLDQLSGNWHILVKDDYQAVMPIHIKRKMGIDFVHMPLFCQQLGIFSKTDDPGINGAFLNFLKKKYKVFLYSFNDRNRFDDDLENVKTTSSPFPTMPSLDGKNILRAGNPP
;
A
#
# COMPACT_ATOMS: atom_id res chain seq x y z
N MET A 1 16.82 -9.99 -2.14
CA MET A 1 15.97 -10.97 -1.41
C MET A 1 14.90 -10.23 -0.62
N ILE A 2 13.66 -10.72 -0.59
CA ILE A 2 12.57 -10.15 0.22
C ILE A 2 12.43 -10.93 1.53
N ARG A 3 12.37 -10.21 2.65
CA ARG A 3 12.13 -10.79 3.98
C ARG A 3 11.09 -9.98 4.76
N ARG A 4 10.49 -10.62 5.75
CA ARG A 4 9.51 -10.00 6.65
C ARG A 4 10.17 -9.66 7.98
N LEU A 5 10.04 -8.42 8.42
CA LEU A 5 10.47 -7.93 9.73
C LEU A 5 9.25 -7.66 10.62
N LYS A 6 9.29 -8.18 11.85
CA LYS A 6 8.37 -7.80 12.94
C LYS A 6 8.64 -6.36 13.35
N TYR A 7 7.66 -5.74 13.99
CA TYR A 7 7.76 -4.36 14.47
C TYR A 7 9.09 -4.03 15.17
N ASN A 8 9.53 -4.90 16.09
CA ASN A 8 10.76 -4.72 16.87
C ASN A 8 12.06 -5.05 16.11
N GLU A 9 11.96 -5.61 14.89
CA GLU A 9 13.10 -5.91 14.01
C GLU A 9 13.30 -4.80 12.97
N ILE A 10 12.43 -3.78 12.95
CA ILE A 10 12.49 -2.68 11.98
C ILE A 10 13.53 -1.65 12.43
N ASP A 11 14.51 -1.41 11.56
CA ASP A 11 15.27 -0.17 11.55
C ASP A 11 14.37 0.95 11.00
N PHE A 12 13.82 1.76 11.91
CA PHE A 12 12.87 2.81 11.56
C PHE A 12 13.52 4.01 10.86
N ASP A 13 14.82 4.22 11.05
CA ASP A 13 15.55 5.30 10.38
C ASP A 13 15.67 4.98 8.89
N LYS A 14 16.09 3.75 8.56
CA LYS A 14 16.14 3.28 7.16
C LYS A 14 14.75 3.18 6.54
N TYR A 15 13.76 2.72 7.30
CA TYR A 15 12.38 2.67 6.84
C TYR A 15 11.86 4.05 6.45
N THR A 16 12.01 5.03 7.36
CA THR A 16 11.55 6.41 7.15
C THR A 16 12.28 7.04 5.97
N HIS A 17 13.60 6.85 5.89
CA HIS A 17 14.40 7.31 4.75
C HIS A 17 13.90 6.72 3.41
N CYS A 18 13.57 5.43 3.36
CA CYS A 18 13.02 4.80 2.17
C CYS A 18 11.67 5.41 1.77
N LEU A 19 10.77 5.64 2.73
CA LEU A 19 9.47 6.25 2.48
C LEU A 19 9.57 7.69 1.97
N GLU A 20 10.40 8.52 2.60
CA GLU A 20 10.59 9.93 2.25
C GLU A 20 11.18 10.10 0.85
N ASN A 21 12.04 9.17 0.44
CA ASN A 21 12.67 9.15 -0.87
C ASN A 21 11.89 8.32 -1.89
N SER A 22 10.73 7.76 -1.53
CA SER A 22 9.96 6.91 -2.42
C SER A 22 9.24 7.70 -3.51
N GLU A 23 9.01 7.05 -4.64
CA GLU A 23 8.17 7.62 -5.70
C GLU A 23 6.70 7.64 -5.29
N GLN A 24 6.24 6.65 -4.53
CA GLN A 24 4.82 6.46 -4.18
C GLN A 24 4.30 7.51 -3.20
N LYS A 25 5.18 8.14 -2.39
CA LYS A 25 4.89 9.23 -1.44
C LYS A 25 3.52 9.13 -0.77
N ASN A 26 3.41 8.31 0.27
CA ASN A 26 2.14 8.07 0.95
C ASN A 26 2.24 8.29 2.47
N GLY A 27 1.49 9.28 2.97
CA GLY A 27 1.46 9.63 4.39
C GLY A 27 0.93 8.51 5.30
N TYR A 28 0.12 7.58 4.78
CA TYR A 28 -0.42 6.45 5.54
C TYR A 28 0.65 5.42 5.91
N ALA A 29 1.75 5.34 5.15
CA ALA A 29 2.83 4.40 5.42
C ALA A 29 3.74 4.86 6.56
N ARG A 30 3.61 6.10 7.05
CA ARG A 30 4.44 6.59 8.15
C ARG A 30 4.21 5.78 9.41
N LYS A 31 5.28 5.59 10.19
CA LYS A 31 5.27 4.81 11.43
C LYS A 31 4.17 5.27 12.37
N GLU A 32 4.07 6.57 12.62
CA GLU A 32 3.11 7.13 13.59
C GLU A 32 1.67 6.84 13.18
N VAL A 33 1.40 6.89 11.88
CA VAL A 33 0.07 6.61 11.32
C VAL A 33 -0.24 5.13 11.41
N LEU A 34 0.70 4.24 11.05
CA LEU A 34 0.50 2.80 11.16
C LEU A 34 0.41 2.34 12.62
N ASP A 35 1.14 2.95 13.54
CA ASP A 35 1.04 2.67 14.98
C ASP A 35 -0.35 2.99 15.53
N GLN A 36 -0.97 4.08 15.04
CA GLN A 36 -2.32 4.46 15.44
C GLN A 36 -3.41 3.62 14.75
N LEU A 37 -3.27 3.34 13.45
CA LEU A 37 -4.29 2.66 12.65
C LEU A 37 -4.22 1.13 12.72
N SER A 38 -3.06 0.60 13.09
CA SER A 38 -2.77 -0.83 13.03
C SER A 38 -2.02 -1.27 14.29
N GLY A 39 -2.76 -1.87 15.23
CA GLY A 39 -2.17 -2.45 16.45
C GLY A 39 -1.17 -3.60 16.20
N ASN A 40 -1.10 -4.16 15.00
CA ASN A 40 -0.10 -5.17 14.62
C ASN A 40 0.26 -5.05 13.13
N TRP A 41 1.38 -4.40 12.85
CA TRP A 41 1.94 -4.33 11.50
C TRP A 41 3.40 -4.77 11.47
N HIS A 42 3.77 -5.28 10.31
CA HIS A 42 5.11 -5.69 9.95
C HIS A 42 5.50 -4.97 8.66
N ILE A 43 6.76 -5.10 8.26
CA ILE A 43 7.19 -4.71 6.93
C ILE A 43 7.73 -5.91 6.16
N LEU A 44 7.48 -5.92 4.87
CA LEU A 44 8.30 -6.64 3.92
C LEU A 44 9.40 -5.68 3.47
N VAL A 45 10.64 -6.15 3.44
CA VAL A 45 11.79 -5.36 3.01
C VAL A 45 12.56 -6.13 1.95
N LYS A 46 12.98 -5.42 0.90
CA LYS A 46 13.90 -5.92 -0.11
C LYS A 46 15.30 -5.41 0.20
N ASP A 47 16.23 -6.35 0.32
CA ASP A 47 17.66 -6.09 0.59
C ASP A 47 17.84 -5.17 1.82
N ASP A 48 18.66 -4.13 1.75
CA ASP A 48 18.84 -3.14 2.81
C ASP A 48 17.92 -1.91 2.60
N TYR A 49 16.60 -2.12 2.74
CA TYR A 49 15.61 -1.04 2.63
C TYR A 49 15.55 -0.35 1.25
N GLN A 50 15.99 -1.03 0.19
CA GLN A 50 15.84 -0.53 -1.18
C GLN A 50 14.37 -0.36 -1.58
N ALA A 51 13.53 -1.27 -1.07
CA ALA A 51 12.09 -1.17 -1.17
C ALA A 51 11.45 -1.74 0.11
N VAL A 52 10.34 -1.14 0.53
CA VAL A 52 9.60 -1.54 1.73
C VAL A 52 8.11 -1.61 1.46
N MET A 53 7.41 -2.54 2.09
CA MET A 53 5.96 -2.66 2.03
C MET A 53 5.42 -2.91 3.43
N PRO A 54 4.81 -1.90 4.08
CA PRO A 54 4.09 -2.12 5.33
C PRO A 54 2.87 -3.02 5.10
N ILE A 55 2.65 -3.94 6.02
CA ILE A 55 1.51 -4.86 6.01
C ILE A 55 0.89 -4.95 7.39
N HIS A 56 -0.41 -4.72 7.45
CA HIS A 56 -1.21 -4.98 8.64
C HIS A 56 -1.56 -6.47 8.70
N ILE A 57 -1.22 -7.14 9.81
CA ILE A 57 -1.44 -8.58 9.96
C ILE A 57 -2.45 -8.87 11.06
N LYS A 58 -3.45 -9.68 10.72
CA LYS A 58 -4.42 -10.22 11.66
C LYS A 58 -4.36 -11.75 11.65
N ARG A 59 -4.15 -12.35 12.82
CA ARG A 59 -4.23 -13.80 13.00
C ARG A 59 -5.66 -14.19 13.37
N LYS A 60 -6.26 -15.14 12.65
CA LYS A 60 -7.53 -15.77 13.05
C LYS A 60 -7.43 -17.27 12.80
N MET A 61 -7.73 -18.09 13.82
CA MET A 61 -7.69 -19.55 13.73
C MET A 61 -6.37 -20.11 13.17
N GLY A 62 -5.23 -19.55 13.59
CA GLY A 62 -3.91 -19.98 13.13
C GLY A 62 -3.49 -19.47 11.74
N ILE A 63 -4.38 -18.83 10.99
CA ILE A 63 -4.10 -18.29 9.66
C ILE A 63 -3.78 -16.79 9.78
N ASP A 64 -2.71 -16.36 9.11
CA ASP A 64 -2.33 -14.94 9.01
C ASP A 64 -2.99 -14.29 7.78
N PHE A 65 -3.71 -13.20 8.03
CA PHE A 65 -4.41 -12.42 7.03
C PHE A 65 -3.79 -11.03 6.89
N VAL A 66 -3.73 -10.55 5.65
CA VAL A 66 -3.29 -9.18 5.32
C VAL A 66 -4.45 -8.42 4.69
N HIS A 67 -4.74 -7.24 5.23
CA HIS A 67 -5.78 -6.34 4.74
C HIS A 67 -5.41 -4.88 5.02
N MET A 68 -6.11 -3.93 4.42
CA MET A 68 -5.91 -2.51 4.72
C MET A 68 -6.30 -2.19 6.17
N PRO A 69 -5.49 -1.37 6.89
CA PRO A 69 -5.92 -0.76 8.14
C PRO A 69 -7.19 0.07 7.94
N LEU A 70 -7.98 0.24 9.00
CA LEU A 70 -9.14 1.14 8.99
C LEU A 70 -8.70 2.56 8.59
N PHE A 71 -9.50 3.22 7.74
CA PHE A 71 -9.26 4.57 7.21
C PHE A 71 -8.05 4.74 6.26
N CYS A 72 -7.30 3.68 5.97
CA CYS A 72 -6.22 3.73 5.01
C CYS A 72 -6.77 3.44 3.60
N GLN A 73 -6.60 4.38 2.66
CA GLN A 73 -7.15 4.25 1.29
C GLN A 73 -6.22 3.47 0.36
N GLN A 74 -4.93 3.75 0.46
CA GLN A 74 -3.88 3.11 -0.34
C GLN A 74 -2.67 2.88 0.54
N LEU A 75 -2.02 1.75 0.33
CA LEU A 75 -0.71 1.40 0.87
C LEU A 75 0.08 0.74 -0.26
N GLY A 76 1.17 0.03 -0.01
CA GLY A 76 1.83 -0.71 -1.08
C GLY A 76 3.34 -0.77 -0.94
N ILE A 77 4.01 -0.84 -2.07
CA ILE A 77 5.47 -0.94 -2.15
C ILE A 77 6.04 0.46 -2.32
N PHE A 78 7.02 0.79 -1.49
CA PHE A 78 7.71 2.07 -1.49
C PHE A 78 9.15 1.83 -1.88
N SER A 79 9.60 2.51 -2.93
CA SER A 79 10.96 2.44 -3.45
C SER A 79 11.32 3.77 -4.10
N LYS A 80 12.63 4.05 -4.23
CA LYS A 80 13.12 5.30 -4.84
C LYS A 80 12.53 5.56 -6.24
N THR A 81 12.31 4.50 -6.99
CA THR A 81 11.65 4.51 -8.30
C THR A 81 10.74 3.30 -8.39
N ASP A 82 9.58 3.45 -9.01
CA ASP A 82 8.64 2.37 -9.26
C ASP A 82 9.23 1.33 -10.23
N ASP A 83 9.13 0.06 -9.84
CA ASP A 83 9.69 -1.08 -10.57
C ASP A 83 8.67 -2.24 -10.54
N PRO A 84 8.02 -2.56 -11.68
CA PRO A 84 7.04 -3.64 -11.78
C PRO A 84 7.57 -5.01 -11.37
N GLY A 85 8.84 -5.30 -11.64
CA GLY A 85 9.47 -6.57 -11.25
C GLY A 85 9.64 -6.68 -9.75
N ILE A 86 10.03 -5.59 -9.09
CA ILE A 86 10.08 -5.52 -7.62
C ILE A 86 8.67 -5.64 -7.04
N ASN A 87 7.71 -4.86 -7.55
CA ASN A 87 6.32 -4.89 -7.10
C ASN A 87 5.72 -6.29 -7.22
N GLY A 88 5.94 -6.96 -8.36
CA GLY A 88 5.54 -8.35 -8.60
C GLY A 88 6.18 -9.33 -7.64
N ALA A 89 7.46 -9.15 -7.28
CA ALA A 89 8.13 -9.98 -6.29
C ALA A 89 7.50 -9.82 -4.88
N PHE A 90 7.15 -8.60 -4.46
CA PHE A 90 6.42 -8.36 -3.21
C PHE A 90 5.04 -8.99 -3.22
N LEU A 91 4.27 -8.81 -4.31
CA LEU A 91 2.95 -9.40 -4.47
C LEU A 91 3.00 -10.92 -4.40
N ASN A 92 3.96 -11.54 -5.08
CA ASN A 92 4.19 -12.98 -5.06
C ASN A 92 4.57 -13.49 -3.66
N PHE A 93 5.45 -12.77 -2.95
CA PHE A 93 5.78 -13.09 -1.56
C PHE A 93 4.54 -13.03 -0.66
N LEU A 94 3.75 -11.97 -0.81
CA LEU A 94 2.54 -11.73 -0.02
C LEU A 94 1.50 -12.84 -0.24
N LYS A 95 1.18 -13.15 -1.52
CA LYS A 95 0.20 -14.18 -1.91
C LYS A 95 0.62 -15.60 -1.48
N LYS A 96 1.92 -15.92 -1.49
CA LYS A 96 2.43 -17.23 -1.06
C LYS A 96 2.32 -17.43 0.45
N LYS A 97 2.48 -16.36 1.24
CA LYS A 97 2.60 -16.46 2.70
C LYS A 97 1.31 -16.12 3.45
N TYR A 98 0.43 -15.31 2.87
CA TYR A 98 -0.75 -14.78 3.56
C TYR A 98 -2.01 -14.91 2.73
N LYS A 99 -3.16 -14.94 3.42
CA LYS A 99 -4.45 -14.69 2.79
C LYS A 99 -4.68 -13.18 2.72
N VAL A 100 -4.65 -12.63 1.51
CA VAL A 100 -4.78 -11.19 1.25
C VAL A 100 -6.22 -10.88 0.83
N PHE A 101 -6.85 -9.88 1.45
CA PHE A 101 -8.17 -9.38 1.05
C PHE A 101 -8.25 -7.88 1.29
N LEU A 102 -9.04 -7.16 0.46
CA LEU A 102 -9.26 -5.72 0.60
C LEU A 102 -7.94 -4.96 0.81
N TYR A 103 -7.00 -5.11 -0.12
CA TYR A 103 -5.71 -4.42 -0.10
C TYR A 103 -5.57 -3.59 -1.37
N SER A 104 -5.47 -2.28 -1.21
CA SER A 104 -5.32 -1.34 -2.32
C SER A 104 -3.87 -0.87 -2.40
N PHE A 105 -3.23 -1.11 -3.53
CA PHE A 105 -1.90 -0.59 -3.82
C PHE A 105 -1.97 0.90 -4.17
N ASN A 106 -0.85 1.59 -3.98
CA ASN A 106 -0.68 2.98 -4.36
C ASN A 106 -0.83 3.09 -5.88
N ASP A 107 -1.41 4.18 -6.35
CA ASP A 107 -1.68 4.45 -7.77
C ASP A 107 -0.40 4.42 -8.63
N ARG A 108 0.76 4.67 -8.02
CA ARG A 108 2.06 4.60 -8.69
C ARG A 108 2.67 3.20 -8.70
N ASN A 109 2.14 2.23 -7.95
CA ASN A 109 2.63 0.84 -8.02
C ASN A 109 2.12 0.17 -9.28
N ARG A 110 2.98 0.08 -10.30
CA ARG A 110 2.68 -0.68 -11.52
C ARG A 110 3.03 -2.14 -11.36
N PHE A 111 2.27 -3.01 -11.98
CA PHE A 111 2.52 -4.45 -12.02
C PHE A 111 2.58 -4.89 -13.48
N ASP A 112 3.33 -5.95 -13.76
CA ASP A 112 3.29 -6.56 -15.09
C ASP A 112 1.88 -7.16 -15.33
N ASP A 113 1.37 -7.00 -16.56
CA ASP A 113 -0.01 -7.31 -16.97
C ASP A 113 -0.50 -8.73 -16.60
N ASP A 114 0.42 -9.68 -16.46
CA ASP A 114 0.11 -11.07 -16.06
C ASP A 114 -0.34 -11.21 -14.60
N LEU A 115 0.00 -10.23 -13.73
CA LEU A 115 -0.35 -10.24 -12.32
C LEU A 115 -1.66 -9.50 -12.00
N GLU A 116 -2.10 -8.59 -12.89
CA GLU A 116 -3.36 -7.83 -12.74
C GLU A 116 -4.60 -8.72 -12.93
N ASN A 117 -4.51 -9.76 -13.76
CA ASN A 117 -5.61 -10.69 -14.02
C ASN A 117 -5.98 -11.59 -12.82
N VAL A 118 -5.18 -11.58 -11.75
CA VAL A 118 -5.52 -12.26 -10.49
C VAL A 118 -6.31 -11.28 -9.62
N LYS A 119 -7.60 -11.13 -9.95
CA LYS A 119 -8.63 -10.35 -9.23
C LYS A 119 -8.34 -10.22 -7.73
N THR A 120 -7.70 -9.13 -7.34
CA THR A 120 -7.88 -8.59 -5.99
C THR A 120 -9.35 -8.20 -5.95
N THR A 121 -10.16 -8.87 -5.14
CA THR A 121 -11.61 -8.65 -5.09
C THR A 121 -11.85 -7.15 -4.94
N SER A 122 -12.46 -6.57 -5.98
CA SER A 122 -12.72 -5.14 -6.12
C SER A 122 -13.29 -4.57 -4.83
N SER A 123 -12.68 -3.50 -4.34
CA SER A 123 -13.27 -2.63 -3.34
C SER A 123 -14.71 -2.27 -3.75
N PRO A 124 -15.71 -2.31 -2.85
CA PRO A 124 -17.08 -1.93 -3.18
C PRO A 124 -17.28 -0.41 -3.30
N PHE A 125 -16.23 0.40 -3.13
CA PHE A 125 -16.36 1.85 -3.23
C PHE A 125 -16.16 2.31 -4.68
N PRO A 126 -17.19 2.91 -5.32
CA PRO A 126 -17.03 3.50 -6.64
C PRO A 126 -16.00 4.63 -6.55
N THR A 127 -15.02 4.61 -7.45
CA THR A 127 -14.12 5.74 -7.71
C THR A 127 -14.96 6.98 -8.02
N MET A 128 -14.91 7.99 -7.14
CA MET A 128 -15.46 9.31 -7.43
C MET A 128 -14.71 9.89 -8.63
N PRO A 129 -15.40 10.34 -9.69
CA PRO A 129 -14.73 11.02 -10.79
C PRO A 129 -14.04 12.29 -10.26
N SER A 130 -12.80 12.51 -10.69
CA SER A 130 -12.07 13.74 -10.43
C SER A 130 -12.88 14.93 -10.93
N LEU A 131 -13.18 15.88 -10.04
CA LEU A 131 -13.72 17.17 -10.42
C LEU A 131 -12.64 17.94 -11.19
N ASP A 132 -12.63 17.78 -12.51
CA ASP A 132 -11.89 18.66 -13.41
C ASP A 132 -12.45 20.08 -13.26
N GLY A 133 -11.64 20.94 -12.66
CA GLY A 133 -11.93 22.36 -12.42
C GLY A 133 -11.92 23.22 -13.68
N LYS A 134 -12.68 22.82 -14.71
CA LYS A 134 -12.89 23.61 -15.93
C LYS A 134 -14.31 23.44 -16.47
N ASN A 135 -15.27 24.10 -15.82
CA ASN A 135 -16.44 24.73 -16.44
C ASN A 135 -17.36 25.30 -15.36
N ILE A 136 -17.10 26.55 -14.93
CA ILE A 136 -18.15 27.38 -14.34
C ILE A 136 -18.67 28.26 -15.49
N LEU A 137 -19.57 27.68 -16.29
CA LEU A 137 -20.39 28.44 -17.23
C LEU A 137 -21.68 28.84 -16.51
N ARG A 138 -21.95 30.15 -16.61
CA ARG A 138 -23.13 30.92 -16.21
C ARG A 138 -24.47 30.18 -16.24
N ALA A 139 -25.23 30.32 -15.15
CA ALA A 139 -26.69 30.45 -15.08
C ALA A 139 -26.98 30.88 -13.63
N GLY A 140 -27.41 32.09 -13.31
CA GLY A 140 -28.65 32.76 -13.70
C GLY A 140 -29.20 33.35 -12.40
N ASN A 141 -29.24 34.69 -12.27
CA ASN A 141 -29.99 35.34 -11.18
C ASN A 141 -31.47 35.05 -11.40
N PRO A 142 -32.23 34.75 -10.32
CA PRO A 142 -33.22 35.73 -9.84
C PRO A 142 -33.60 35.57 -8.35
N PRO A 143 -34.54 36.38 -7.81
CA PRO A 143 -35.00 37.70 -8.23
C PRO A 143 -34.36 38.85 -7.42
#